data_AF-X0Y6Q5-F1
#
_entry.id   AF-X0Y6Q5-F1
#
_cell.length_a   1.000
_cell.length_b   1.000
_cell.length_c   1.000
_cell.angle_alpha   90.00
_cell.angle_beta   90.00
_cell.angle_gamma   90.00
#
_symmetry.space_group_name_H-M   'P 1'
#
loop_
_entity.id
_entity.type
_entity.pdbx_description
1 polymer ?
#
loop_
_entity_poly.entity_id
_entity_poly.type
_entity_poly.pdbx_seq_one_letter_code
_entity_poly.pdbx_strand_id
1 'polypeptide(L)'
;IVPAANAREAAAVTGIRALPATTLMQVVRYLMDGTEPQPSRDNEVGAIPTAARTPLDLADVIGQEQARRALEVAAAGSHHLLFIGPPGSGKSMLARRLPGILPPLTSDEALDTTCVYSVSTRVPRPAGLLEWRPFRAPHHTISAAAMVGGGSVPQPGEVSLAHNGVLFLDELTEFRRDVLEGLRQPLEDRTVTVARARSSLCFPASFQLIAAANPCPCGYLGDGRRDCSCTPTMIHRYRAETVRATPRQDRS
;
A
#
# COMPACT_ATOMS: atom_id res chain seq x y z
N ILE A 1 14.85 -13.35 22.75
CA ILE A 1 15.90 -13.75 21.79
C ILE A 1 15.26 -13.79 20.41
N VAL A 2 15.88 -13.22 19.39
CA VAL A 2 15.33 -13.14 18.02
C VAL A 2 16.40 -13.51 16.99
N PRO A 3 16.04 -13.97 15.77
CA PRO A 3 17.00 -14.06 14.68
C PRO A 3 17.69 -12.71 14.46
N ALA A 4 19.00 -12.70 14.23
CA ALA A 4 19.77 -11.47 14.07
C ALA A 4 19.24 -10.55 12.96
N ALA A 5 18.67 -11.11 11.89
CA ALA A 5 18.03 -10.34 10.82
C ALA A 5 16.81 -9.52 11.29
N ASN A 6 16.16 -9.92 12.39
CA ASN A 6 15.00 -9.24 12.98
C ASN A 6 15.37 -8.34 14.17
N ALA A 7 16.67 -8.20 14.48
CA ALA A 7 17.13 -7.46 15.65
C ALA A 7 16.66 -6.00 15.67
N ARG A 8 16.68 -5.34 14.51
CA ARG A 8 16.30 -3.92 14.39
C ARG A 8 14.80 -3.69 14.59
N GLU A 9 13.94 -4.57 14.08
CA GLU A 9 12.50 -4.52 14.38
C GLU A 9 12.23 -4.76 15.86
N ALA A 10 12.85 -5.80 16.44
CA ALA A 10 12.66 -6.15 17.84
C ALA A 10 13.16 -5.06 18.80
N ALA A 11 14.20 -4.32 18.43
CA ALA A 11 14.72 -3.19 19.20
C ALA A 11 13.77 -1.98 19.20
N ALA A 12 12.84 -1.91 18.25
CA ALA A 12 11.88 -0.82 18.16
C ALA A 12 10.66 -1.01 19.08
N VAL A 13 10.49 -2.20 19.67
CA VAL A 13 9.42 -2.47 20.64
C VAL A 13 9.84 -1.93 22.01
N THR A 14 9.03 -1.02 22.58
CA THR A 14 9.30 -0.44 23.88
C THR A 14 9.17 -1.46 25.00
N GLY A 15 10.07 -1.40 25.98
CA GLY A 15 10.03 -2.26 27.17
C GLY A 15 10.58 -3.69 26.99
N ILE A 16 11.16 -4.02 25.82
CA ILE A 16 11.74 -5.34 25.57
C ILE A 16 13.23 -5.21 25.23
N ARG A 17 14.07 -6.06 25.82
CA ARG A 17 15.47 -6.20 25.45
C ARG A 17 15.62 -7.29 24.38
N ALA A 18 15.89 -6.88 23.14
CA ALA A 18 16.16 -7.81 22.04
C ALA A 18 17.57 -8.39 22.14
N LEU A 19 17.68 -9.72 22.16
CA LEU A 19 18.95 -10.45 22.11
C LEU A 19 19.08 -11.14 20.73
N PRO A 20 19.94 -10.65 19.83
CA PRO A 20 20.04 -11.17 18.46
C PRO A 20 20.92 -12.42 18.40
N ALA A 21 20.37 -13.53 17.91
CA ALA A 21 21.10 -14.77 17.68
C ALA A 21 21.20 -15.11 16.19
N THR A 22 22.38 -15.51 15.73
CA THR A 22 22.65 -15.95 14.35
C THR A 22 22.61 -17.46 14.21
N THR A 23 22.75 -18.20 15.31
CA THR A 23 22.70 -19.66 15.33
C THR A 23 21.89 -20.19 16.50
N LEU A 24 21.29 -21.36 16.35
CA LEU A 24 20.58 -22.04 17.44
C LEU A 24 21.49 -22.30 18.65
N MET A 25 22.78 -22.54 18.42
CA MET A 25 23.78 -22.76 19.47
C MET A 25 23.91 -21.54 20.40
N GLN A 26 23.84 -20.32 19.88
CA GLN A 26 23.86 -19.10 20.72
C GLN A 26 22.64 -19.02 21.63
N VAL A 27 21.47 -19.45 21.14
CA VAL A 27 20.23 -19.52 21.94
C VAL A 27 20.38 -20.56 23.06
N VAL A 28 20.90 -21.74 22.73
CA VAL A 28 21.12 -22.82 23.71
C VAL A 28 22.09 -22.39 24.80
N ARG A 29 23.24 -21.79 24.44
CA ARG A 29 24.22 -21.28 25.41
C ARG A 29 23.59 -20.28 26.37
N TYR A 30 22.88 -19.28 25.85
CA TYR A 30 22.17 -18.32 26.69
C TYR A 30 21.22 -18.97 27.69
N LEU A 31 20.46 -19.99 27.28
CA LEU A 31 19.54 -20.71 28.17
C LEU A 31 20.24 -21.60 29.20
N MET A 32 21.44 -22.10 28.90
CA MET A 32 22.18 -23.00 29.78
C MET A 32 23.05 -22.25 30.80
N ASP A 33 23.78 -21.23 30.38
CA ASP A 33 24.81 -20.56 31.19
C ASP A 33 24.71 -19.03 31.20
N GLY A 34 23.67 -18.46 30.56
CA GLY A 34 23.46 -17.02 30.52
C GLY A 34 24.36 -16.27 29.54
N THR A 35 25.18 -16.96 28.73
CA THR A 35 26.04 -16.32 27.73
C THR A 35 25.21 -15.59 26.69
N GLU A 36 25.27 -14.26 26.68
CA GLU A 36 24.49 -13.44 25.74
C GLU A 36 24.92 -13.69 24.29
N PRO A 37 23.96 -13.84 23.36
CA PRO A 37 24.25 -13.92 21.93
C PRO A 37 24.99 -12.67 21.44
N GLN A 38 26.20 -12.87 20.91
CA GLN A 38 26.96 -11.81 20.26
C GLN A 38 26.57 -11.74 18.77
N PRO A 39 26.25 -10.55 18.23
CA PRO A 39 26.04 -10.41 16.80
C PRO A 39 27.34 -10.76 16.06
N SER A 40 27.29 -11.76 15.17
CA SER A 40 28.45 -12.03 14.31
C SER A 40 28.61 -10.91 13.28
N ARG A 41 29.80 -10.33 13.17
CA ARG A 41 30.13 -9.29 12.18
C ARG A 41 29.86 -9.73 10.74
N ASP A 42 29.87 -11.03 10.48
CA ASP A 42 29.71 -11.61 9.14
C ASP A 42 28.26 -11.66 8.62
N ASN A 43 27.28 -11.21 9.42
CA ASN A 43 25.85 -11.26 9.07
C ASN A 43 25.17 -9.88 8.98
N GLU A 44 25.91 -8.83 8.59
CA GLU A 44 25.30 -7.65 7.94
C GLU A 44 24.73 -8.00 6.55
N VAL A 45 24.03 -9.14 6.42
CA VAL A 45 23.38 -9.58 5.20
C VAL A 45 22.24 -8.60 4.91
N GLY A 46 22.58 -7.58 4.14
CA GLY A 46 21.70 -6.97 3.15
C GLY A 46 20.43 -6.38 3.72
N ALA A 47 20.47 -5.74 4.88
CA ALA A 47 19.52 -4.67 5.16
C ALA A 47 19.85 -3.52 4.19
N ILE A 48 19.42 -3.66 2.93
CA ILE A 48 19.45 -2.55 1.96
C ILE A 48 18.77 -1.40 2.69
N PRO A 49 19.40 -0.21 2.82
CA PRO A 49 18.76 0.94 3.43
C PRO A 49 17.37 1.01 2.84
N THR A 50 16.34 0.90 3.67
CA THR A 50 14.98 0.91 3.18
C THR A 50 14.88 2.21 2.41
N ALA A 51 14.89 2.13 1.08
CA ALA A 51 14.62 3.27 0.24
C ALA A 51 13.11 3.51 0.34
N ALA A 52 12.62 3.73 1.56
CA ALA A 52 11.45 4.53 1.81
C ALA A 52 11.87 5.93 1.36
N ARG A 53 11.84 6.11 0.04
CA ARG A 53 12.09 7.40 -0.59
C ARG A 53 11.21 8.38 0.15
N THR A 54 11.82 9.43 0.67
CA THR A 54 11.10 10.56 1.24
C THR A 54 9.91 10.87 0.34
N PRO A 55 8.69 10.93 0.87
CA PRO A 55 7.52 11.16 0.05
C PRO A 55 7.67 12.49 -0.69
N LEU A 56 7.10 12.55 -1.88
CA LEU A 56 7.07 13.78 -2.67
C LEU A 56 6.20 14.82 -1.96
N ASP A 57 6.60 16.09 -2.02
CA ASP A 57 5.87 17.18 -1.39
C ASP A 57 4.75 17.69 -2.33
N LEU A 58 3.56 17.94 -1.77
CA LEU A 58 2.45 18.59 -2.46
C LEU A 58 2.75 20.07 -2.76
N ALA A 59 3.61 20.72 -1.98
CA ALA A 59 4.05 22.09 -2.21
C ALA A 59 4.76 22.27 -3.56
N ASP A 60 5.40 21.22 -4.08
CA ASP A 60 6.06 21.24 -5.40
C ASP A 60 5.08 21.31 -6.57
N VAL A 61 3.78 21.14 -6.35
CA VAL A 61 2.77 21.14 -7.41
C VAL A 61 2.42 22.57 -7.79
N ILE A 62 2.85 22.96 -8.99
CA ILE A 62 2.51 24.26 -9.56
C ILE A 62 1.11 24.18 -10.20
N GLY A 63 0.18 24.98 -9.68
CA GLY A 63 -1.21 25.03 -10.13
C GLY A 63 -2.07 23.87 -9.60
N GLN A 64 -3.19 23.60 -10.27
CA GLN A 64 -4.17 22.58 -9.87
C GLN A 64 -4.75 22.78 -8.44
N GLU A 65 -5.02 24.02 -8.05
CA GLU A 65 -5.51 24.37 -6.71
C GLU A 65 -6.70 23.52 -6.24
N GLN A 66 -7.66 23.26 -7.12
CA GLN A 66 -8.81 22.42 -6.80
C GLN A 66 -8.41 20.97 -6.47
N ALA A 67 -7.46 20.40 -7.21
CA ALA A 67 -7.00 19.03 -6.99
C ALA A 67 -6.10 18.93 -5.76
N ARG A 68 -5.23 19.91 -5.52
CA ARG A 68 -4.43 20.03 -4.29
C ARG A 68 -5.34 20.13 -3.07
N ARG A 69 -6.36 21.00 -3.12
CA ARG A 69 -7.34 21.14 -2.04
C ARG A 69 -8.11 19.86 -1.79
N ALA A 70 -8.51 19.14 -2.85
CA ALA A 70 -9.19 17.86 -2.70
C ALA A 70 -8.31 16.81 -2.00
N LEU A 71 -6.99 16.78 -2.30
CA LEU A 71 -6.04 15.93 -1.60
C LEU A 71 -5.87 16.32 -0.13
N GLU A 72 -5.78 17.60 0.19
CA GLU A 72 -5.70 18.06 1.58
C GLU A 72 -6.93 17.63 2.39
N VAL A 73 -8.13 17.82 1.83
CA VAL A 73 -9.38 17.40 2.46
C VAL A 73 -9.41 15.88 2.62
N ALA A 74 -8.99 15.13 1.60
CA ALA A 74 -8.92 13.69 1.67
C ALA A 74 -7.91 13.20 2.72
N ALA A 75 -6.74 13.84 2.83
CA ALA A 75 -5.72 13.53 3.81
C ALA A 75 -6.21 13.79 5.24
N ALA A 76 -6.85 14.94 5.48
CA ALA A 76 -7.36 15.31 6.79
C ALA A 76 -8.50 14.41 7.27
N GLY A 77 -9.37 13.96 6.35
CA GLY A 77 -10.53 13.12 6.66
C GLY A 77 -10.31 11.61 6.45
N SER A 78 -9.12 11.19 6.03
CA SER A 78 -8.85 9.81 5.58
C SER A 78 -9.85 9.31 4.52
N HIS A 79 -10.27 10.21 3.61
CA HIS A 79 -11.28 9.91 2.59
C HIS A 79 -10.67 9.26 1.35
N HIS A 80 -11.40 8.32 0.75
CA HIS A 80 -11.08 7.85 -0.59
C HIS A 80 -11.38 8.94 -1.62
N LEU A 81 -10.63 8.96 -2.73
CA LEU A 81 -10.76 10.00 -3.74
C LEU A 81 -10.67 9.41 -5.15
N LEU A 82 -11.51 9.90 -6.07
CA LEU A 82 -11.46 9.59 -7.50
C LEU A 82 -11.13 10.85 -8.30
N PHE A 83 -9.98 10.84 -8.97
CA PHE A 83 -9.62 11.86 -9.96
C PHE A 83 -10.24 11.53 -11.32
N ILE A 84 -10.92 12.52 -11.91
CA ILE A 84 -11.42 12.42 -13.29
C ILE A 84 -10.78 13.54 -14.09
N GLY A 85 -10.07 13.20 -15.16
CA GLY A 85 -9.44 14.19 -16.02
C GLY A 85 -8.70 13.57 -17.21
N PRO A 86 -8.34 14.38 -18.22
CA PRO A 86 -7.70 13.89 -19.43
C PRO A 86 -6.31 13.27 -19.17
N PRO A 87 -5.79 12.47 -20.10
CA PRO A 87 -4.43 11.93 -20.00
C PRO A 87 -3.41 13.07 -19.89
N GLY A 88 -2.38 12.88 -19.06
CA GLY A 88 -1.36 13.90 -18.83
C GLY A 88 -1.77 15.04 -17.88
N SER A 89 -2.97 15.01 -17.29
CA SER A 89 -3.40 16.02 -16.30
C SER A 89 -2.71 15.92 -14.93
N GLY A 90 -1.74 15.01 -14.75
CA GLY A 90 -0.97 14.89 -13.51
C GLY A 90 -1.65 14.13 -12.37
N LYS A 91 -2.70 13.32 -12.63
CA LYS A 91 -3.41 12.53 -11.61
C LYS A 91 -2.47 11.62 -10.80
N SER A 92 -1.63 10.86 -11.47
CA SER A 92 -0.65 9.97 -10.82
C SER A 92 0.45 10.75 -10.11
N MET A 93 0.81 11.94 -10.62
CA MET A 93 1.78 12.86 -9.99
C MET A 93 1.24 13.43 -8.66
N LEU A 94 -0.05 13.80 -8.65
CA LEU A 94 -0.78 14.26 -7.47
C LEU A 94 -0.94 13.15 -6.44
N ALA A 95 -1.41 11.96 -6.85
CA ALA A 95 -1.63 10.83 -5.95
C ALA A 95 -0.35 10.42 -5.19
N ARG A 96 0.82 10.45 -5.86
CA ARG A 96 2.12 10.11 -5.26
C ARG A 96 2.60 11.07 -4.17
N ARG A 97 1.99 12.25 -4.06
CA ARG A 97 2.31 13.26 -3.03
C ARG A 97 1.42 13.15 -1.80
N LEU A 98 0.34 12.38 -1.87
CA LEU A 98 -0.55 12.18 -0.74
C LEU A 98 0.18 11.64 0.51
N PRO A 99 1.10 10.65 0.43
CA PRO A 99 1.86 10.21 1.60
C PRO A 99 2.68 11.32 2.29
N GLY A 100 3.06 12.37 1.55
CA GLY A 100 3.84 13.50 2.09
C GLY A 100 3.03 14.48 2.93
N ILE A 101 1.69 14.46 2.80
CA ILE A 101 0.78 15.33 3.56
C ILE A 101 -0.07 14.56 4.57
N LEU A 102 0.06 13.23 4.63
CA LEU A 102 -0.61 12.41 5.63
C LEU A 102 0.11 12.54 6.99
N PRO A 103 -0.60 12.36 8.12
CA PRO A 103 0.05 12.24 9.42
C PRO A 103 1.14 11.16 9.39
N PRO A 104 2.26 11.32 10.09
CA PRO A 104 3.28 10.27 10.18
C PRO A 104 2.69 8.98 10.77
N LEU A 105 3.37 7.86 10.54
CA LEU A 105 3.02 6.60 11.20
C LEU A 105 3.24 6.74 12.71
N THR A 106 2.25 6.33 13.50
CA THR A 106 2.46 6.05 14.92
C THR A 106 3.39 4.84 15.09
N SER A 107 3.96 4.66 16.29
CA SER A 107 4.83 3.50 16.56
C SER A 107 4.13 2.17 16.30
N ASP A 108 2.86 2.05 16.67
CA ASP A 108 2.07 0.83 16.45
C ASP A 108 1.78 0.61 14.96
N GLU A 109 1.35 1.65 14.24
CA GLU A 109 1.16 1.56 12.79
C GLU A 109 2.47 1.19 12.07
N ALA A 110 3.60 1.75 12.49
CA ALA A 110 4.90 1.46 11.92
C ALA A 110 5.27 -0.02 12.14
N LEU A 111 5.06 -0.55 13.35
CA LEU A 111 5.27 -1.97 13.66
C LEU A 111 4.39 -2.87 12.79
N ASP A 112 3.07 -2.65 12.79
CA ASP A 112 2.10 -3.46 12.05
C ASP A 112 2.40 -3.48 10.54
N THR A 113 2.68 -2.30 9.98
CA THR A 113 3.01 -2.17 8.55
C THR A 113 4.32 -2.89 8.22
N THR A 114 5.34 -2.75 9.07
CA THR A 114 6.64 -3.41 8.89
C THR A 114 6.48 -4.93 8.94
N CYS A 115 5.66 -5.46 9.85
CA CYS A 115 5.36 -6.89 9.94
C CYS A 115 4.80 -7.45 8.62
N VAL A 116 3.90 -6.73 7.95
CA VAL A 116 3.36 -7.17 6.64
C VAL A 116 4.47 -7.30 5.59
N TYR A 117 5.41 -6.34 5.55
CA TYR A 117 6.53 -6.37 4.63
C TYR A 117 7.51 -7.50 4.95
N SER A 118 7.75 -7.77 6.23
CA SER A 118 8.69 -8.79 6.69
C SER A 118 8.23 -10.23 6.40
N VAL A 119 6.92 -10.47 6.33
CA VAL A 119 6.35 -11.79 5.94
C VAL A 119 6.14 -11.93 4.43
N SER A 120 6.20 -10.83 3.67
CA SER A 120 6.02 -10.84 2.23
C SER A 120 7.27 -11.33 1.51
N THR A 121 7.10 -12.24 0.56
CA THR A 121 8.18 -12.68 -0.34
C THR A 121 8.30 -11.81 -1.60
N ARG A 122 7.37 -10.86 -1.81
CA ARG A 122 7.27 -10.06 -3.04
C ARG A 122 7.98 -8.71 -2.95
N VAL A 123 8.34 -8.27 -1.75
CA VAL A 123 9.02 -7.02 -1.51
C VAL A 123 10.27 -7.27 -0.66
N PRO A 124 11.32 -6.45 -0.82
CA PRO A 124 12.48 -6.52 0.07
C PRO A 124 12.05 -6.32 1.52
N ARG A 125 12.68 -7.06 2.43
CA ARG A 125 12.51 -6.82 3.86
C ARG A 125 13.05 -5.44 4.21
N PRO A 126 12.32 -4.66 5.03
CA PRO A 126 12.80 -3.35 5.46
C PRO A 126 14.00 -3.54 6.42
N ALA A 127 14.91 -2.56 6.41
CA ALA A 127 16.10 -2.53 7.25
C ALA A 127 15.81 -2.18 8.73
N GLY A 128 14.54 -1.98 9.09
CA GLY A 128 14.04 -1.46 10.36
C GLY A 128 12.55 -1.15 10.23
N LEU A 129 11.99 -0.36 11.15
CA LEU A 129 10.62 0.10 11.01
C LEU A 129 10.45 1.00 9.79
N LEU A 130 9.29 0.91 9.15
CA LEU A 130 8.89 1.86 8.11
C LEU A 130 8.61 3.22 8.74
N GLU A 131 9.26 4.26 8.21
CA GLU A 131 9.10 5.64 8.68
C GLU A 131 7.98 6.39 7.94
N TRP A 132 7.67 5.97 6.71
CA TRP A 132 6.72 6.65 5.82
C TRP A 132 5.56 5.74 5.45
N ARG A 133 4.37 6.33 5.32
CA ARG A 133 3.17 5.63 4.86
C ARG A 133 3.41 5.03 3.47
N PRO A 134 3.17 3.71 3.27
CA PRO A 134 3.37 3.07 1.97
C PRO A 134 2.54 3.71 0.85
N PHE A 135 3.07 3.69 -0.37
CA PHE A 135 2.32 4.01 -1.57
C PHE A 135 2.41 2.84 -2.55
N ARG A 136 1.27 2.19 -2.82
CA ARG A 136 1.16 1.08 -3.77
C ARG A 136 0.40 1.54 -5.00
N ALA A 137 0.93 1.23 -6.18
CA ALA A 137 0.31 1.58 -7.45
C ALA A 137 0.42 0.40 -8.42
N PRO A 138 -0.38 -0.66 -8.23
CA PRO A 138 -0.36 -1.80 -9.13
C PRO A 138 -0.82 -1.40 -10.53
N HIS A 139 -0.27 -2.07 -11.55
CA HIS A 139 -0.74 -1.93 -12.92
C HIS A 139 -2.10 -2.63 -13.09
N HIS A 140 -2.97 -2.15 -13.99
CA HIS A 140 -4.31 -2.69 -14.20
C HIS A 140 -4.35 -4.15 -14.68
N THR A 141 -3.21 -4.69 -15.12
CA THR A 141 -3.02 -6.11 -15.48
C THR A 141 -2.81 -7.03 -14.28
N ILE A 142 -2.83 -6.50 -13.06
CA ILE A 142 -2.68 -7.29 -11.84
C ILE A 142 -3.77 -8.36 -11.72
N SER A 143 -3.41 -9.51 -11.16
CA SER A 143 -4.38 -10.58 -10.86
C SER A 143 -5.07 -10.33 -9.51
N ALA A 144 -6.27 -10.88 -9.32
CA ALA A 144 -6.98 -10.78 -8.05
C ALA A 144 -6.15 -11.34 -6.87
N ALA A 145 -5.40 -12.43 -7.09
CA ALA A 145 -4.51 -13.01 -6.08
C ALA A 145 -3.26 -12.16 -5.79
N ALA A 146 -2.83 -11.32 -6.73
CA ALA A 146 -1.77 -10.35 -6.48
C ALA A 146 -2.30 -9.12 -5.74
N MET A 147 -3.52 -8.68 -6.08
CA MET A 147 -4.21 -7.55 -5.45
C MET A 147 -4.56 -7.83 -3.98
N VAL A 148 -5.32 -8.89 -3.73
CA VAL A 148 -5.89 -9.22 -2.41
C VAL A 148 -4.92 -10.05 -1.58
N GLY A 149 -4.18 -10.96 -2.21
CA GLY A 149 -3.29 -11.90 -1.55
C GLY A 149 -3.53 -13.33 -2.02
N GLY A 150 -2.53 -14.18 -1.88
CA GLY A 150 -2.61 -15.54 -2.41
C GLY A 150 -1.31 -16.33 -2.34
N GLY A 151 -1.17 -17.34 -3.20
CA GLY A 151 -0.09 -18.33 -3.13
C GLY A 151 -0.50 -19.64 -2.47
N SER A 152 0.36 -20.65 -2.57
CA SER A 152 0.21 -21.95 -1.89
C SER A 152 0.42 -21.81 -0.38
N VAL A 153 1.43 -21.03 0.00
CA VAL A 153 1.57 -20.41 1.31
C VAL A 153 0.84 -19.05 1.23
N PRO A 154 -0.10 -18.74 2.13
CA PRO A 154 -0.79 -17.45 2.11
C PRO A 154 0.23 -16.30 2.21
N GLN A 155 0.18 -15.39 1.24
CA GLN A 155 1.02 -14.21 1.17
C GLN A 155 0.15 -12.94 1.08
N PRO A 156 0.62 -11.82 1.65
CA PRO A 156 -0.09 -10.54 1.54
C PRO A 156 -0.17 -10.07 0.07
N GLY A 157 -1.27 -9.41 -0.26
CA GLY A 157 -1.47 -8.74 -1.54
C GLY A 157 -1.06 -7.26 -1.51
N GLU A 158 -1.25 -6.57 -2.64
CA GLU A 158 -1.06 -5.12 -2.74
C GLU A 158 -1.92 -4.34 -1.74
N VAL A 159 -3.13 -4.80 -1.40
CA VAL A 159 -3.98 -4.17 -0.38
C VAL A 159 -3.34 -4.19 1.01
N SER A 160 -2.70 -5.30 1.37
CA SER A 160 -2.00 -5.41 2.66
C SER A 160 -0.67 -4.69 2.65
N LEU A 161 0.04 -4.69 1.52
CA LEU A 161 1.25 -3.87 1.35
C LEU A 161 0.94 -2.37 1.38
N ALA A 162 -0.31 -1.96 1.12
CA ALA A 162 -0.77 -0.58 1.27
C ALA A 162 -1.25 -0.24 2.69
N HIS A 163 -1.16 -1.17 3.64
CA HIS A 163 -1.64 -0.96 5.01
C HIS A 163 -1.02 0.29 5.66
N ASN A 164 -1.86 1.05 6.35
CA ASN A 164 -1.59 2.38 6.92
C ASN A 164 -1.05 3.40 5.90
N GLY A 165 -1.26 3.15 4.61
CA GLY A 165 -0.81 4.00 3.53
C GLY A 165 -1.87 4.17 2.45
N VAL A 166 -1.40 4.29 1.21
CA VAL A 166 -2.20 4.65 0.04
C VAL A 166 -2.15 3.54 -0.99
N LEU A 167 -3.33 3.12 -1.46
CA LEU A 167 -3.48 2.30 -2.67
C LEU A 167 -3.97 3.19 -3.81
N PHE A 168 -3.16 3.32 -4.85
CA PHE A 168 -3.48 4.09 -6.04
C PHE A 168 -3.84 3.19 -7.23
N LEU A 169 -5.02 3.39 -7.81
CA LEU A 169 -5.47 2.69 -9.02
C LEU A 169 -5.57 3.68 -10.18
N ASP A 170 -4.58 3.65 -11.08
CA ASP A 170 -4.62 4.45 -12.30
C ASP A 170 -5.48 3.77 -13.36
N GLU A 171 -6.22 4.54 -14.13
CA GLU A 171 -7.10 4.01 -15.18
C GLU A 171 -8.09 2.95 -14.64
N LEU A 172 -8.85 3.33 -13.60
CA LEU A 172 -9.74 2.42 -12.85
C LEU A 172 -10.63 1.55 -13.74
N THR A 173 -11.10 2.07 -14.88
CA THR A 173 -11.95 1.33 -15.83
C THR A 173 -11.25 0.20 -16.57
N GLU A 174 -9.91 0.21 -16.63
CA GLU A 174 -9.09 -0.82 -17.27
C GLU A 174 -8.84 -2.03 -16.36
N PHE A 175 -9.09 -1.89 -15.05
CA PHE A 175 -8.97 -3.01 -14.14
C PHE A 175 -10.05 -4.04 -14.41
N ARG A 176 -9.66 -5.31 -14.36
CA ARG A 176 -10.60 -6.42 -14.46
C ARG A 176 -11.60 -6.37 -13.31
N ARG A 177 -12.85 -6.71 -13.60
CA ARG A 177 -13.93 -6.68 -12.63
C ARG A 177 -13.66 -7.52 -11.38
N ASP A 178 -13.09 -8.72 -11.53
CA ASP A 178 -12.78 -9.60 -10.40
C ASP A 178 -11.74 -9.01 -9.43
N VAL A 179 -10.83 -8.18 -9.94
CA VAL A 179 -9.85 -7.47 -9.12
C VAL A 179 -10.54 -6.38 -8.29
N LEU A 180 -11.41 -5.59 -8.91
CA LEU A 180 -12.14 -4.51 -8.24
C LEU A 180 -13.15 -5.03 -7.22
N GLU A 181 -13.87 -6.11 -7.53
CA GLU A 181 -14.78 -6.76 -6.58
C GLU A 181 -14.01 -7.31 -5.37
N GLY A 182 -12.79 -7.80 -5.58
CA GLY A 182 -11.90 -8.22 -4.51
C GLY A 182 -11.49 -7.11 -3.54
N LEU A 183 -11.71 -5.83 -3.87
CA LEU A 183 -11.43 -4.70 -2.99
C LEU A 183 -12.52 -4.44 -1.95
N ARG A 184 -13.73 -4.99 -2.12
CA ARG A 184 -14.87 -4.72 -1.22
C ARG A 184 -14.56 -5.08 0.23
N GLN A 185 -14.17 -6.33 0.47
CA GLN A 185 -13.82 -6.80 1.81
C GLN A 185 -12.71 -5.96 2.46
N PRO A 186 -11.54 -5.71 1.82
CA PRO A 186 -10.51 -4.85 2.41
C PRO A 186 -10.99 -3.43 2.75
N LEU A 187 -11.89 -2.85 1.95
CA LEU A 187 -12.40 -1.50 2.20
C LEU A 187 -13.38 -1.48 3.39
N GLU A 188 -14.17 -2.53 3.58
CA GLU A 188 -15.15 -2.64 4.65
C GLU A 188 -14.49 -3.08 5.98
N ASP A 189 -13.80 -4.21 5.96
CA ASP A 189 -13.26 -4.86 7.15
C ASP A 189 -11.85 -4.38 7.51
N ARG A 190 -11.20 -3.62 6.63
CA ARG A 190 -9.78 -3.20 6.77
C ARG A 190 -8.81 -4.35 6.95
N THR A 191 -9.22 -5.56 6.58
CA THR A 191 -8.45 -6.80 6.69
C THR A 191 -8.79 -7.71 5.51
N VAL A 192 -7.93 -8.70 5.27
CA VAL A 192 -8.12 -9.71 4.23
C VAL A 192 -7.75 -11.06 4.78
N THR A 193 -8.65 -12.02 4.61
CA THR A 193 -8.36 -13.42 4.95
C THR A 193 -7.99 -14.20 3.70
N VAL A 194 -6.77 -14.73 3.66
CA VAL A 194 -6.29 -15.61 2.59
C VAL A 194 -6.34 -17.05 3.09
N ALA A 195 -7.40 -17.77 2.71
CA ALA A 195 -7.59 -19.18 3.04
C ALA A 195 -7.07 -20.10 1.93
N ARG A 196 -6.32 -21.14 2.31
CA ARG A 196 -5.82 -22.21 1.45
C ARG A 196 -6.01 -23.56 2.12
N ALA A 197 -5.88 -24.64 1.35
CA ALA A 197 -6.15 -26.00 1.80
C ALA A 197 -5.40 -26.42 3.09
N ARG A 198 -4.25 -25.79 3.39
CA ARG A 198 -3.41 -26.13 4.55
C ARG A 198 -3.31 -25.04 5.62
N SER A 199 -3.80 -23.83 5.36
CA SER A 199 -3.74 -22.72 6.32
C SER A 199 -4.63 -21.55 5.90
N SER A 200 -5.04 -20.76 6.88
CA SER A 200 -5.73 -19.49 6.67
C SER A 200 -4.98 -18.42 7.47
N LEU A 201 -4.62 -17.33 6.81
CA LEU A 201 -3.97 -16.17 7.45
C LEU A 201 -4.80 -14.92 7.19
N CYS A 202 -4.93 -14.09 8.22
CA CYS A 202 -5.51 -12.76 8.12
C CYS A 202 -4.39 -11.72 8.03
N PHE A 203 -4.49 -10.82 7.07
CA PHE A 203 -3.57 -9.71 6.89
C PHE A 203 -4.32 -8.39 7.07
N PRO A 204 -3.73 -7.39 7.73
CA PRO A 204 -4.31 -6.07 7.78
C PRO A 204 -4.28 -5.43 6.38
N ALA A 205 -5.28 -4.58 6.11
CA ALA A 205 -5.49 -3.91 4.84
C ALA A 205 -6.24 -2.57 5.02
N SER A 206 -5.95 -1.85 6.11
CA SER A 206 -6.43 -0.47 6.29
C SER A 206 -5.63 0.47 5.39
N PHE A 207 -6.18 0.93 4.26
CA PHE A 207 -5.50 1.84 3.34
C PHE A 207 -6.45 2.93 2.83
N GLN A 208 -5.90 4.05 2.41
CA GLN A 208 -6.63 5.09 1.69
C GLN A 208 -6.61 4.78 0.18
N LEU A 209 -7.77 4.52 -0.39
CA LEU A 209 -7.92 4.31 -1.83
C LEU A 209 -7.95 5.65 -2.59
N ILE A 210 -7.04 5.81 -3.55
CA ILE A 210 -7.05 6.88 -4.53
C ILE A 210 -7.18 6.24 -5.91
N ALA A 211 -8.16 6.67 -6.70
CA ALA A 211 -8.36 6.18 -8.04
C ALA A 211 -8.26 7.31 -9.05
N ALA A 212 -7.92 6.98 -10.29
CA ALA A 212 -7.95 7.89 -11.41
C ALA A 212 -8.70 7.26 -12.58
N ALA A 213 -9.49 8.06 -13.28
CA ALA A 213 -10.19 7.66 -14.49
C ALA A 213 -10.17 8.78 -15.53
N ASN A 214 -10.34 8.39 -16.78
CA ASN A 214 -10.58 9.34 -17.86
C ASN A 214 -12.02 9.87 -17.79
N PRO A 215 -12.33 11.04 -18.37
CA PRO A 215 -13.68 11.60 -18.35
C PRO A 215 -14.65 10.91 -19.34
N CYS A 216 -14.09 10.20 -20.33
CA CYS A 216 -14.79 9.46 -21.38
C CYS A 216 -13.82 8.42 -22.01
N PRO A 217 -14.31 7.53 -22.90
CA PRO A 217 -13.46 6.51 -23.54
C PRO A 217 -12.26 7.08 -24.32
N CYS A 218 -12.41 8.22 -25.01
CA CYS A 218 -11.29 8.83 -25.71
C CYS A 218 -10.39 9.70 -24.82
N GLY A 219 -10.78 9.96 -23.57
CA GLY A 219 -10.01 10.74 -22.60
C GLY A 219 -10.12 12.26 -22.70
N TYR A 220 -10.61 12.83 -23.80
CA TYR A 220 -10.53 14.29 -24.04
C TYR A 220 -11.84 15.06 -23.79
N LEU A 221 -12.83 14.46 -23.10
CA LEU A 221 -14.05 15.18 -22.77
C LEU A 221 -13.75 16.36 -21.82
N GLY A 222 -14.00 17.57 -22.30
CA GLY A 222 -13.72 18.81 -21.56
C GLY A 222 -12.26 19.24 -21.61
N ASP A 223 -11.43 18.63 -22.45
CA ASP A 223 -10.05 19.06 -22.68
C ASP A 223 -10.04 20.35 -23.52
N GLY A 224 -9.26 21.35 -23.11
CA GLY A 224 -9.18 22.65 -23.80
C GLY A 224 -8.23 22.66 -25.01
N ARG A 225 -7.51 21.56 -25.28
CA ARG A 225 -6.51 21.44 -26.36
C ARG A 225 -6.89 20.41 -27.41
N ARG A 226 -7.67 19.38 -27.06
CA ARG A 226 -8.08 18.30 -27.96
C ARG A 226 -9.59 18.09 -27.90
N ASP A 227 -10.20 17.95 -29.07
CA ASP A 227 -11.62 17.67 -29.17
C ASP A 227 -11.96 16.23 -28.79
N CYS A 228 -13.11 16.06 -28.14
CA CYS A 228 -13.65 14.76 -27.80
C CYS A 228 -14.39 14.16 -29.01
N SER A 229 -14.06 12.93 -29.38
CA SER A 229 -14.73 12.17 -30.46
C SER A 229 -15.88 11.27 -29.98
N CYS A 230 -16.19 11.27 -28.68
CA CYS A 230 -17.20 10.38 -28.11
C CYS A 230 -18.61 10.96 -28.27
N THR A 231 -19.57 10.10 -28.62
CA THR A 231 -20.98 10.48 -28.61
C THR A 231 -21.53 10.59 -27.18
N PRO A 232 -22.63 11.32 -26.95
CA PRO A 232 -23.27 11.39 -25.62
C PRO A 232 -23.56 10.02 -25.02
N THR A 233 -24.02 9.06 -25.84
CA THR A 233 -24.29 7.68 -25.40
C THR A 233 -23.03 6.96 -24.92
N MET A 234 -21.90 7.12 -25.63
CA MET A 234 -20.61 6.55 -25.21
C MET A 234 -20.14 7.12 -23.87
N ILE A 235 -20.30 8.44 -23.69
CA ILE A 235 -19.95 9.13 -22.44
C ILE A 235 -20.81 8.63 -21.27
N HIS A 236 -22.13 8.55 -21.47
CA HIS A 236 -23.04 8.05 -20.43
C HIS A 236 -22.74 6.61 -20.02
N ARG A 237 -22.49 5.72 -20.99
CA ARG A 237 -22.12 4.33 -20.71
C ARG A 237 -20.81 4.24 -19.94
N TYR A 238 -19.78 4.95 -20.38
CA TYR A 238 -18.48 4.94 -19.73
C TYR A 238 -18.55 5.49 -18.29
N ARG A 239 -19.27 6.59 -18.05
CA ARG A 239 -19.46 7.11 -16.69
C ARG A 239 -20.20 6.12 -15.79
N ALA A 240 -21.19 5.41 -16.32
CA ALA A 240 -21.86 4.35 -15.57
C ALA A 240 -20.90 3.20 -15.23
N GLU A 241 -20.01 2.84 -16.15
CA GLU A 241 -18.94 1.86 -15.90
C GLU A 241 -17.95 2.36 -14.83
N THR A 242 -17.50 3.62 -14.88
CA THR A 242 -16.65 4.21 -13.85
C THR A 242 -17.30 4.16 -12.47
N VAL A 243 -18.59 4.51 -12.38
CA VAL A 243 -19.34 4.46 -11.11
C VAL A 243 -19.47 3.02 -10.59
N ARG A 244 -19.63 2.03 -11.48
CA ARG A 244 -19.67 0.61 -11.12
C ARG A 244 -18.30 0.05 -10.73
N ALA A 245 -17.24 0.53 -11.37
CA ALA A 245 -15.86 0.15 -11.11
C ALA A 245 -15.34 0.76 -9.80
N THR A 246 -15.94 1.87 -9.33
CA THR A 246 -15.58 2.49 -8.06
C THR A 246 -15.95 1.55 -6.92
N PRO A 247 -14.98 0.99 -6.19
CA PRO A 247 -15.27 0.12 -5.06
C PRO A 247 -16.06 0.90 -4.02
N ARG A 248 -17.15 0.32 -3.51
CA ARG A 248 -17.98 0.92 -2.47
C ARG A 248 -17.79 0.14 -1.18
N GLN A 249 -17.67 0.87 -0.08
CA GLN A 249 -17.99 0.33 1.24
C GLN A 249 -19.51 0.23 1.31
N ASP A 250 -20.06 -0.97 1.50
CA ASP A 250 -21.45 -1.09 1.90
C ASP A 250 -21.62 -0.41 3.25
N ARG A 251 -22.42 0.65 3.30
CA ARG A 251 -22.77 1.32 4.56
C ARG A 251 -23.67 0.36 5.34
N SER A 252 -23.12 -0.24 6.38
CA SER A 252 -23.87 -0.98 7.41
C SER A 252 -24.69 -0.03 8.27
#